data_AF-A0A965PP12-F1
#
_entry.id   AF-A0A965PP12-F1
#
_cell.length_a   1.000
_cell.length_b   1.000
_cell.length_c   1.000
_cell.angle_alpha   90.00
_cell.angle_beta   90.00
_cell.angle_gamma   90.00
#
_symmetry.space_group_name_H-M   'P 1'
#
loop_
_entity.id
_entity.type
_entity.pdbx_description
1 polymer ?
#
loop_
_entity_poly.entity_id
_entity_poly.type
_entity_poly.pdbx_seq_one_letter_code
_entity_poly.pdbx_strand_id
1 'polypeptide(L)'
;MTEYADDRGFRMIDLRGSYGDGWNESPSRGPAGVRITPETALQCSTVLACVRLIAENCSAIPLHLYRRLPQGGKERARDVPL
;
A
#
# COMPACT_ATOMS: atom_id res chain seq x y z
N MET A 1 27.42 4.12 25.13
CA MET A 1 27.98 3.60 23.88
C MET A 1 27.41 2.22 23.65
N THR A 2 26.27 2.16 22.95
CA THR A 2 25.78 0.98 22.23
C THR A 2 24.88 1.54 21.14
N GLU A 3 25.44 1.58 19.93
CA GLU A 3 24.76 1.87 18.68
C GLU A 3 23.41 1.15 18.60
N TYR A 4 22.36 1.91 18.32
CA TYR A 4 21.10 1.40 17.80
C TYR A 4 21.12 1.68 16.30
N ALA A 5 21.82 0.81 15.56
CA ALA A 5 21.75 0.75 14.10
C ALA A 5 20.37 0.17 13.72
N ASP A 6 19.39 1.03 13.50
CA ASP A 6 18.09 0.66 12.95
C ASP A 6 18.17 0.69 11.41
N ASP A 7 18.80 -0.33 10.83
CA ASP A 7 18.94 -0.52 9.37
C ASP A 7 17.65 -1.07 8.72
N ARG A 8 16.48 -0.78 9.31
CA ARG A 8 15.18 -1.19 8.77
C ARG A 8 14.68 -0.13 7.82
N GLY A 9 15.45 0.10 6.75
CA GLY A 9 15.04 0.92 5.62
C GLY A 9 13.65 0.47 5.16
N PHE A 10 12.68 1.36 5.26
CA PHE A 10 11.33 1.14 4.75
C PHE A 10 11.45 0.83 3.26
N ARG A 11 11.35 -0.45 2.91
CA ARG A 11 11.25 -0.87 1.51
C ARG A 11 9.91 -0.36 1.03
N MET A 12 9.93 0.75 0.29
CA MET A 12 8.79 1.24 -0.44
C MET A 12 8.34 0.13 -1.39
N ILE A 13 7.28 -0.58 -1.03
CA ILE A 13 6.65 -1.58 -1.88
C ILE A 13 6.00 -0.80 -3.01
N ASP A 14 6.70 -0.68 -4.14
CA ASP A 14 6.14 -0.05 -5.33
C ASP A 14 5.14 -1.01 -5.97
N LEU A 15 3.88 -0.84 -5.60
CA LEU A 15 2.74 -1.57 -6.18
C LEU A 15 2.50 -1.22 -7.65
N ARG A 16 3.21 -0.22 -8.23
CA ARG A 16 3.08 0.16 -9.64
C ARG A 16 3.82 -0.79 -10.59
N GLY A 17 4.78 -1.57 -10.08
CA GLY A 17 5.57 -2.53 -10.88
C GLY A 17 5.09 -3.98 -10.82
N SER A 18 4.17 -4.31 -9.89
CA SER A 18 3.81 -5.69 -9.59
C SER A 18 2.44 -6.09 -10.14
N TYR A 19 2.28 -5.98 -11.46
CA TYR A 19 1.36 -6.84 -12.22
C TYR A 19 2.10 -8.05 -12.80
N GLY A 20 3.25 -8.43 -12.21
CA GLY A 20 4.08 -9.58 -12.56
C GLY A 20 4.08 -10.69 -11.51
N ASP A 21 3.25 -10.60 -10.47
CA ASP A 21 2.99 -11.71 -9.56
C ASP A 21 1.91 -12.58 -10.24
N GLY A 22 2.21 -13.85 -10.53
CA GLY A 22 1.46 -14.81 -11.39
C GLY A 22 -0.04 -15.07 -11.12
N TRP A 23 -0.73 -14.17 -10.42
CA TRP A 23 -2.19 -14.15 -10.29
C TRP A 23 -2.91 -13.63 -11.54
N ASN A 24 -2.22 -12.88 -12.43
CA ASN A 24 -2.82 -12.23 -13.62
C ASN A 24 -2.08 -12.54 -14.94
N GLU A 25 -1.50 -13.73 -15.07
CA GLU A 25 -0.91 -14.19 -16.33
C GLU A 25 -1.94 -14.72 -17.34
N SER A 26 -3.23 -14.64 -17.00
CA SER A 26 -4.32 -14.78 -17.97
C SER A 26 -4.78 -13.40 -18.44
N PRO A 27 -4.64 -13.05 -19.73
CA PRO A 27 -5.25 -11.85 -20.25
C PRO A 27 -6.75 -12.10 -20.33
N SER A 28 -7.47 -11.85 -19.25
CA SER A 28 -8.93 -11.87 -19.28
C SER A 28 -9.36 -10.70 -20.17
N ARG A 29 -9.56 -11.02 -21.45
CA ARG A 29 -9.99 -10.10 -22.48
C ARG A 29 -11.39 -9.64 -22.07
N GLY A 30 -11.60 -8.33 -21.90
CA GLY A 30 -12.93 -7.82 -21.66
C GLY A 30 -13.88 -8.22 -22.81
N PRO A 31 -15.21 -8.16 -22.64
CA PRO A 31 -16.17 -8.51 -23.71
C PRO A 31 -15.94 -7.76 -25.03
N ALA A 32 -15.25 -6.62 -25.01
CA ALA A 32 -14.81 -5.85 -26.19
C ALA A 32 -13.48 -6.33 -26.84
N GLY A 33 -12.84 -7.39 -26.34
CA GLY A 33 -11.57 -7.89 -26.86
C GLY A 33 -10.34 -7.03 -26.49
N VAL A 34 -10.48 -6.09 -25.56
CA VAL A 34 -9.39 -5.21 -25.13
C VAL A 34 -8.79 -5.71 -23.82
N ARG A 35 -7.46 -5.65 -23.69
CA ARG A 35 -6.75 -5.88 -22.42
C ARG A 35 -6.96 -4.67 -21.53
N ILE A 36 -7.54 -4.88 -20.35
CA ILE A 36 -7.79 -3.82 -19.37
C ILE A 36 -6.69 -3.92 -18.31
N THR A 37 -5.76 -2.96 -18.31
CA THR A 37 -4.79 -2.79 -17.23
C THR A 37 -5.26 -1.72 -16.25
N PRO A 38 -4.75 -1.71 -15.01
CA PRO A 38 -5.18 -0.71 -14.04
C PRO A 38 -4.84 0.73 -14.44
N GLU A 39 -3.77 0.95 -15.21
CA GLU A 39 -3.45 2.24 -15.81
C GLU A 39 -4.54 2.68 -16.80
N THR A 40 -5.05 1.75 -17.62
CA THR A 40 -6.15 2.02 -18.57
C THR A 40 -7.49 2.20 -17.85
N ALA A 41 -7.73 1.47 -16.76
CA ALA A 41 -8.94 1.59 -15.96
C ALA A 41 -9.06 2.95 -15.26
N LEU A 42 -7.93 3.51 -14.79
CA LEU A 42 -7.87 4.81 -14.13
C LEU A 42 -8.16 6.01 -15.07
N GLN A 43 -8.07 5.83 -16.39
CA GLN A 43 -8.48 6.86 -17.36
C GLN A 43 -10.00 7.08 -17.37
N CYS A 44 -10.78 6.14 -16.82
CA CYS A 44 -12.23 6.29 -16.67
C CYS A 44 -12.56 7.09 -15.40
N SER A 45 -13.34 8.17 -15.55
CA SER A 45 -13.67 9.08 -14.45
C SER A 45 -14.42 8.40 -13.30
N THR A 46 -15.28 7.42 -13.60
CA THR A 46 -16.04 6.68 -12.59
C THR A 46 -15.13 5.81 -11.72
N VAL A 47 -14.18 5.11 -12.34
CA VAL A 47 -13.18 4.29 -11.62
C VAL A 47 -12.31 5.17 -10.74
N LEU A 48 -11.82 6.28 -11.29
CA LEU A 48 -11.01 7.24 -10.54
C LEU A 48 -11.74 7.79 -9.31
N ALA A 49 -13.03 8.14 -9.45
CA ALA A 49 -13.85 8.62 -8.33
C ALA A 49 -14.01 7.56 -7.23
N CYS A 50 -14.30 6.30 -7.59
CA CYS A 50 -14.43 5.21 -6.62
C CYS A 50 -13.12 4.92 -5.87
N VAL A 51 -12.01 4.88 -6.60
CA VAL A 51 -10.68 4.63 -6.00
C VAL A 51 -10.30 5.77 -5.05
N ARG A 52 -10.56 7.02 -5.42
CA ARG A 52 -10.33 8.19 -4.56
C ARG A 52 -11.13 8.12 -3.27
N LEU A 53 -12.42 7.84 -3.36
CA LEU A 53 -13.29 7.69 -2.18
C LEU A 53 -12.76 6.64 -1.20
N ILE A 54 -12.33 5.47 -1.70
CA ILE A 54 -11.77 4.41 -0.87
C ILE A 54 -10.45 4.84 -0.24
N ALA A 55 -9.55 5.42 -1.03
CA ALA A 55 -8.25 5.87 -0.57
C ALA A 55 -8.36 6.97 0.50
N GLU A 56 -9.25 7.93 0.31
CA GLU A 56 -9.54 9.00 1.26
C GLU A 56 -10.03 8.43 2.59
N ASN A 57 -11.01 7.52 2.55
CA ASN A 57 -11.52 6.86 3.75
C ASN A 57 -10.44 6.05 4.49
N CYS A 58 -9.55 5.36 3.77
CA CYS A 58 -8.43 4.65 4.39
C CYS A 58 -7.43 5.60 5.06
N SER A 59 -7.18 6.77 4.46
CA SER A 59 -6.23 7.77 4.98
C SER A 59 -6.76 8.57 6.17
N ALA A 60 -8.09 8.65 6.32
CA ALA A 60 -8.72 9.41 7.40
C ALA A 60 -8.56 8.76 8.80
N ILE A 61 -8.16 7.49 8.87
CA ILE A 61 -8.04 6.75 10.12
C ILE A 61 -6.67 7.04 10.75
N PRO A 62 -6.60 7.44 12.05
CA PRO A 62 -5.32 7.69 12.70
C PRO A 62 -4.52 6.38 12.82
N LEU A 63 -3.35 6.35 12.18
CA LEU A 63 -2.42 5.24 12.27
C LEU A 63 -1.63 5.33 13.58
N HIS A 64 -2.02 4.51 14.57
CA HIS A 64 -1.28 4.40 15.83
C HIS A 64 -0.16 3.36 15.71
N LEU A 65 1.10 3.82 15.68
CA LEU A 65 2.26 2.96 15.72
C LEU A 65 2.53 2.47 17.15
N TYR A 66 2.83 1.19 17.30
CA TYR A 66 3.16 0.58 18.60
C TYR A 66 4.54 -0.07 18.54
N ARG A 67 5.41 0.28 19.50
CA ARG A 67 6.70 -0.39 19.70
C ARG A 67 6.55 -1.52 20.71
N ARG A 68 7.21 -2.65 20.43
CA ARG A 68 7.36 -3.76 21.37
C ARG A 68 8.44 -3.39 22.38
N LEU A 69 8.14 -3.43 23.67
CA LEU A 69 9.14 -3.27 24.72
C LEU A 69 9.87 -4.60 24.96
N PRO A 70 11.13 -4.55 25.39
CA PRO A 70 11.93 -5.75 25.73
C PRO A 70 11.30 -6.60 26.84
N GLN A 71 10.37 -6.06 27.63
CA GLN A 71 9.68 -6.74 28.73
C GLN A 71 8.28 -7.25 28.35
N GLY A 72 7.94 -7.32 27.05
CA GLY A 72 6.67 -7.89 26.56
C GLY A 72 5.48 -6.91 26.49
N GLY A 73 5.69 -5.65 26.87
CA GLY A 73 4.70 -4.58 26.72
C GLY A 73 4.59 -4.03 25.30
N LYS A 74 3.48 -3.33 25.01
CA LYS A 74 3.30 -2.51 23.79
C LYS A 74 3.06 -1.07 24.21
N GLU A 75 3.86 -0.13 23.72
CA GLU A 75 3.69 1.30 23.97
C GLU A 75 3.46 2.04 22.65
N ARG A 76 2.68 3.13 22.70
CA ARG A 76 2.44 3.99 21.54
C ARG A 76 3.75 4.70 21.18
N ALA A 77 4.28 4.42 20.00
CA ALA A 77 5.46 5.08 19.49
C ALA A 77 5.07 6.48 19.00
N ARG A 78 5.38 7.51 19.80
CA ARG A 78 5.13 8.93 19.46
C ARG A 78 6.31 9.58 18.73
N ASP A 79 7.47 8.93 18.75
CA ASP A 79 8.74 9.50 18.28
C ASP A 79 9.07 9.10 16.84
N VAL A 80 8.25 8.25 16.22
CA VAL A 80 8.44 7.81 14.83
C VAL A 80 7.61 8.75 13.94
N PRO A 81 8.24 9.51 13.03
CA PRO A 81 7.50 10.27 12.03
C PRO A 81 6.81 9.29 11.06
N LEU A 82 5.52 9.55 10.78
CA LEU A 82 4.75 8.89 9.73
C LEU A 82 5.17 9.36 8.33
#